data_AF-A0A812D8C9-F1
#
_entry.id   AF-A0A812D8C9-F1
#
_cell.length_a   1.000
_cell.length_b   1.000
_cell.length_c   1.000
_cell.angle_alpha   90.00
_cell.angle_beta   90.00
_cell.angle_gamma   90.00
#
_symmetry.space_group_name_H-M   'P 1'
#
loop_
_entity.id
_entity.type
_entity.pdbx_description
1 polymer ?
#
loop_
_entity_poly.entity_id
_entity_poly.type
_entity_poly.pdbx_seq_one_letter_code
_entity_poly.pdbx_strand_id
1 'polypeptide(L)'
;MRKTLFSSMHNLSHTGANASIRLITDRFVWPHMKTDIRQWSKTCVPCQRAKVGRHTRSPPGSFPSPDERFAHVHVDITGPLPSCEGKTYLLTCVDRFSRWCEALPMSDITAHSTAKTFVSGWVFPFWGPCFNYYRQRAAIRVRPVQPTDEDLGE
;
A
#
# COMPACT_ATOMS: atom_id res chain seq x y z
N MET A 1 -41.00 -12.88 -21.78
CA MET A 1 -41.52 -11.64 -21.18
C MET A 1 -40.64 -11.10 -20.04
N ARG A 2 -40.34 -11.86 -18.97
CA ARG A 2 -39.54 -11.38 -17.82
C ARG A 2 -38.11 -10.91 -18.15
N LYS A 3 -37.39 -11.67 -19.00
CA LYS A 3 -36.04 -11.31 -19.45
C LYS A 3 -36.02 -10.02 -20.29
N THR A 4 -37.05 -9.81 -21.11
CA THR A 4 -37.21 -8.60 -21.93
C THR A 4 -37.34 -7.34 -21.06
N LEU A 5 -38.12 -7.44 -19.98
CA LEU A 5 -38.27 -6.37 -19.00
C LEU A 5 -36.94 -6.06 -18.31
N PHE A 6 -36.22 -7.09 -17.85
CA PHE A 6 -34.88 -6.90 -17.31
C PHE A 6 -33.96 -6.20 -18.31
N SER A 7 -33.91 -6.67 -19.56
CA SER A 7 -33.06 -6.07 -20.59
C SER A 7 -33.40 -4.60 -20.85
N SER A 8 -34.69 -4.24 -20.91
CA SER A 8 -35.11 -2.84 -21.10
C SER A 8 -34.61 -1.94 -19.97
N MET A 9 -34.68 -2.38 -18.72
CA MET A 9 -34.24 -1.58 -17.56
C MET A 9 -32.71 -1.60 -17.38
N HIS A 10 -32.08 -2.76 -17.56
CA HIS A 10 -30.66 -2.95 -17.36
C HIS A 10 -29.82 -2.25 -18.44
N ASN A 11 -30.27 -2.25 -19.69
CA ASN A 11 -29.50 -1.66 -20.81
C ASN A 11 -29.46 -0.12 -20.79
N LEU A 12 -30.24 0.56 -19.95
CA LEU A 12 -30.19 2.02 -19.82
C LEU A 12 -28.87 2.52 -19.23
N SER A 13 -28.27 1.74 -18.34
CA SER A 13 -27.07 2.17 -17.59
C SER A 13 -26.18 1.04 -17.10
N HIS A 14 -26.45 -0.22 -17.50
CA HIS A 14 -25.65 -1.38 -17.13
C HIS A 14 -25.38 -1.50 -15.63
N THR A 15 -26.40 -1.19 -14.82
CA THR A 15 -26.27 -1.17 -13.36
C THR A 15 -25.87 -2.54 -12.81
N GLY A 16 -25.14 -2.53 -11.69
CA GLY A 16 -24.77 -3.77 -11.00
C GLY A 16 -26.00 -4.57 -10.57
N ALA A 17 -25.84 -5.89 -10.40
CA ALA A 17 -26.95 -6.80 -10.13
C ALA A 17 -27.86 -6.38 -8.95
N ASN A 18 -27.29 -5.86 -7.86
CA ASN A 18 -28.09 -5.40 -6.70
C ASN A 18 -28.88 -4.12 -7.00
N ALA A 19 -28.32 -3.22 -7.81
CA ALA A 19 -29.02 -2.01 -8.25
C ALA A 19 -30.14 -2.35 -9.23
N SER A 20 -29.88 -3.25 -10.19
CA SER A 20 -30.92 -3.80 -11.09
C SER A 20 -32.04 -4.50 -10.30
N ILE A 21 -31.71 -5.27 -9.25
CA ILE A 21 -32.72 -5.86 -8.35
C ILE A 21 -33.61 -4.78 -7.76
N ARG A 22 -33.01 -3.78 -7.10
CA ARG A 22 -33.77 -2.71 -6.43
C ARG A 22 -34.70 -1.97 -7.39
N LEU A 23 -34.20 -1.63 -8.57
CA LEU A 23 -34.95 -0.89 -9.59
C LEU A 23 -36.13 -1.69 -10.15
N ILE A 24 -35.95 -3.01 -10.34
CA ILE A 24 -37.00 -3.85 -10.93
C ILE A 24 -38.02 -4.29 -9.88
N THR A 25 -37.59 -4.56 -8.64
CA THR A 25 -38.48 -4.94 -7.53
C THR A 25 -39.41 -3.81 -7.09
N ASP A 26 -39.08 -2.57 -7.44
CA ASP A 26 -39.90 -1.39 -7.13
C ASP A 26 -41.21 -1.36 -7.93
N ARG A 27 -41.23 -1.95 -9.13
CA ARG A 27 -42.34 -1.83 -10.08
C ARG A 27 -42.97 -3.14 -10.52
N PHE A 28 -42.28 -4.26 -10.30
CA PHE A 28 -42.70 -5.57 -10.78
C PHE A 28 -42.47 -6.63 -9.71
N VAL A 29 -43.21 -7.74 -9.80
CA VAL A 29 -43.07 -8.88 -8.89
C VAL A 29 -43.22 -10.20 -9.64
N TRP A 30 -42.34 -11.16 -9.35
CA TRP A 30 -42.48 -12.56 -9.76
C TRP A 30 -41.62 -13.47 -8.87
N PRO A 31 -41.95 -14.78 -8.79
CA PRO A 31 -41.17 -15.73 -8.01
C PRO A 31 -39.71 -15.82 -8.46
N HIS A 32 -38.77 -15.88 -7.51
CA HIS A 32 -37.32 -15.99 -7.76
C HIS A 32 -36.66 -14.83 -8.52
N MET A 33 -37.29 -13.65 -8.59
CA MET A 33 -36.76 -12.51 -9.34
C MET A 33 -35.32 -12.09 -9.02
N LYS A 34 -34.91 -12.16 -7.75
CA LYS A 34 -33.55 -11.78 -7.34
C LYS A 34 -32.51 -12.72 -7.96
N THR A 35 -32.85 -14.01 -8.03
CA THR A 35 -32.01 -15.05 -8.65
C THR A 35 -31.94 -14.84 -10.15
N ASP A 36 -33.08 -14.65 -10.81
CA ASP A 36 -33.16 -14.38 -12.24
C ASP A 36 -32.35 -13.15 -12.66
N ILE A 37 -32.55 -12.02 -11.98
CA ILE A 37 -31.87 -10.75 -12.27
C ILE A 37 -30.36 -10.89 -12.08
N ARG A 38 -29.91 -11.60 -11.02
CA ARG A 38 -28.47 -11.89 -10.83
C ARG A 38 -27.91 -12.73 -11.95
N GLN A 39 -28.63 -13.75 -12.39
CA GLN A 39 -28.20 -14.63 -13.48
C GLN A 39 -28.14 -13.85 -14.81
N TRP A 40 -29.15 -13.04 -15.12
CA TRP A 40 -29.17 -12.26 -16.36
C TRP A 40 -28.09 -11.16 -16.37
N SER A 41 -27.86 -10.50 -15.23
CA SER A 41 -26.76 -9.54 -15.06
C SER A 41 -25.40 -10.19 -15.34
N LYS A 42 -25.21 -11.45 -14.94
CA LYS A 42 -23.98 -12.22 -15.24
C LYS A 42 -23.83 -12.54 -16.72
N THR A 43 -24.91 -12.58 -17.51
CA THR A 43 -24.86 -12.86 -18.97
C THR A 43 -24.66 -11.62 -19.84
N CYS A 44 -24.64 -10.42 -19.24
CA CYS A 44 -24.50 -9.17 -19.97
C CYS A 44 -23.05 -8.95 -20.45
N VAL A 45 -22.82 -9.06 -21.76
CA VAL A 45 -21.48 -8.93 -22.37
C VAL A 45 -20.82 -7.57 -22.10
N PRO A 46 -21.51 -6.41 -22.22
CA PRO A 46 -20.95 -5.12 -21.83
C PRO A 46 -20.46 -5.08 -20.38
N CYS A 47 -21.26 -5.58 -19.44
CA CYS A 47 -20.88 -5.63 -18.02
C CYS A 47 -19.72 -6.58 -17.76
N GLN A 48 -19.65 -7.73 -18.45
CA GLN A 48 -18.56 -8.69 -18.33
C GLN A 48 -17.22 -8.11 -18.82
N ARG A 49 -17.24 -7.34 -19.92
CA ARG A 49 -16.04 -6.70 -20.46
C ARG A 49 -15.55 -5.55 -19.59
N ALA A 50 -16.46 -4.76 -19.04
CA ALA A 50 -16.12 -3.62 -18.19
C ALA A 50 -15.64 -4.06 -16.79
N LYS A 51 -16.12 -5.20 -16.29
CA LYS A 51 -15.81 -5.66 -14.94
C LYS A 51 -14.75 -6.76 -14.95
N VAL A 52 -13.60 -6.49 -14.35
CA VAL A 52 -12.61 -7.53 -14.05
C VAL A 52 -13.21 -8.51 -13.04
N GLY A 53 -13.69 -9.66 -13.51
CA GLY A 53 -14.38 -10.66 -12.69
C GLY A 53 -13.47 -11.58 -11.90
N ARG A 54 -12.22 -11.75 -12.36
CA ARG A 54 -11.20 -12.57 -11.71
C ARG A 54 -9.89 -11.80 -11.70
N HIS A 55 -9.51 -11.28 -10.54
CA HIS A 55 -8.13 -10.87 -10.34
C HIS A 55 -7.28 -12.14 -10.32
N THR A 56 -6.31 -12.25 -11.23
CA THR A 56 -5.28 -13.27 -11.14
C THR A 56 -4.47 -12.98 -9.88
N ARG A 57 -4.79 -13.68 -8.79
CA ARG A 57 -3.99 -13.65 -7.57
C ARG A 57 -2.83 -14.61 -7.76
N SER A 58 -1.67 -14.07 -8.10
CA SER A 58 -0.44 -14.85 -8.02
C SER A 58 -0.19 -15.26 -6.57
N PRO A 59 0.26 -16.49 -6.30
CA PRO A 59 0.72 -16.85 -4.96
C PRO A 59 1.81 -15.87 -4.52
N PRO A 60 1.84 -15.45 -3.25
CA PRO A 60 2.97 -14.69 -2.72
C PRO A 60 4.27 -15.49 -2.93
N GLY A 61 5.31 -14.86 -3.47
CA GLY A 61 6.63 -15.49 -3.58
C GLY A 61 7.22 -15.75 -2.19
N SER A 62 7.96 -16.86 -2.04
CA SER A 62 8.77 -17.10 -0.84
C SER A 62 10.18 -16.57 -1.05
N PHE A 63 10.66 -15.76 -0.10
CA PHE A 63 12.04 -15.28 -0.08
C PHE A 63 12.78 -15.99 1.07
N PRO A 64 13.84 -16.77 0.80
CA PRO A 64 14.59 -17.45 1.86
C PRO A 64 15.13 -16.41 2.84
N SER A 65 15.16 -16.73 4.14
CA SER A 65 15.81 -15.88 5.13
C SER A 65 17.26 -15.62 4.73
N PRO A 66 17.80 -14.40 4.92
CA PRO A 66 19.21 -14.17 4.64
C PRO A 66 20.03 -14.98 5.65
N ASP A 67 21.25 -15.38 5.29
CA ASP A 67 22.14 -16.13 6.19
C ASP A 67 23.10 -15.21 6.97
N GLU A 68 23.18 -13.93 6.57
CA GLU A 68 24.10 -12.95 7.15
C GLU A 68 23.43 -11.59 7.36
N ARG A 69 23.92 -10.86 8.37
CA ARG A 69 23.55 -9.45 8.62
C ARG A 69 23.88 -8.61 7.40
N PHE A 70 23.00 -7.66 7.10
CA PHE A 70 23.17 -6.68 6.04
C PHE A 70 23.16 -7.27 4.61
N ALA A 71 23.04 -8.58 4.41
CA ALA A 71 22.92 -9.16 3.07
C ALA A 71 21.70 -8.63 2.29
N HIS A 72 20.57 -8.44 2.98
CA HIS A 72 19.34 -7.90 2.41
C HIS A 72 18.79 -6.76 3.27
N VAL A 73 18.65 -5.58 2.68
CA VAL A 73 18.06 -4.41 3.34
C VAL A 73 16.77 -4.02 2.62
N HIS A 74 15.69 -3.86 3.39
CA HIS A 74 14.47 -3.23 2.91
C HIS A 74 14.56 -1.73 3.14
N VAL A 75 14.36 -0.96 2.08
CA VAL A 75 14.38 0.50 2.12
C VAL A 75 13.01 1.00 1.67
N ASP A 76 12.41 1.88 2.47
CA ASP A 76 11.11 2.47 2.16
C ASP A 76 11.07 3.95 2.57
N ILE A 77 10.18 4.73 1.95
CA ILE A 77 10.01 6.16 2.24
C ILE A 77 8.60 6.38 2.78
N THR A 78 8.51 6.96 3.97
CA THR A 78 7.24 7.34 4.60
C THR A 78 7.05 8.84 4.54
N GLY A 79 5.89 9.31 4.03
CA GLY A 79 5.48 10.71 4.09
C GLY A 79 4.47 11.11 3.01
N PRO A 80 4.08 12.39 2.95
CA PRO A 80 4.54 13.47 3.83
C PRO A 80 3.94 13.39 5.25
N LEU A 81 4.78 13.66 6.25
CA LEU A 81 4.45 13.77 7.67
C LEU A 81 4.43 15.25 8.09
N PRO A 82 3.84 15.60 9.26
CA PRO A 82 4.01 16.93 9.84
C PRO A 82 5.49 17.31 9.87
N SER A 83 5.79 18.54 9.46
CA SER A 83 7.17 19.01 9.37
C SER A 83 7.78 19.11 10.77
N CYS A 84 8.99 18.56 10.92
CA CYS A 84 9.85 18.75 12.09
C CYS A 84 11.21 19.20 11.56
N GLU A 85 11.63 20.42 11.89
CA GLU A 85 12.85 21.07 11.37
C GLU A 85 12.97 21.00 9.84
N GLY A 86 11.87 21.27 9.13
CA GLY A 86 11.86 21.23 7.66
C GLY A 86 11.94 19.83 7.04
N LYS A 87 11.85 18.76 7.83
CA LYS A 87 11.84 17.37 7.36
C LYS A 87 10.42 16.81 7.45
N THR A 88 9.92 16.34 6.31
CA THR A 88 8.56 15.82 6.15
C THR A 88 8.53 14.35 5.73
N TYR A 89 9.69 13.73 5.51
CA TYR A 89 9.81 12.36 5.06
C TYR A 89 10.75 11.57 5.97
N LEU A 90 10.53 10.25 6.05
CA LEU A 90 11.43 9.32 6.71
C LEU A 90 11.87 8.26 5.71
N LEU A 91 13.18 8.12 5.52
CA LEU A 91 13.77 6.95 4.91
C LEU A 91 13.90 5.86 5.98
N THR A 92 13.14 4.78 5.86
CA THR A 92 13.25 3.63 6.73
C THR A 92 14.14 2.58 6.08
N CYS A 93 15.06 2.01 6.85
CA CYS A 93 15.98 0.97 6.43
C CYS A 93 15.89 -0.17 7.42
N VAL A 94 15.63 -1.39 6.93
CA VAL A 94 15.48 -2.57 7.77
C VAL A 94 16.40 -3.68 7.28
N ASP A 95 17.33 -4.11 8.13
CA ASP A 95 18.10 -5.32 7.87
C ASP A 95 17.20 -6.55 8.04
N ARG A 96 17.08 -7.34 6.98
CA ARG A 96 16.16 -8.48 6.97
C ARG A 96 16.60 -9.60 7.91
N PHE A 97 17.90 -9.75 8.15
CA PHE A 97 18.44 -10.79 9.04
C PHE A 97 18.22 -10.43 10.51
N SER A 98 18.77 -9.30 10.96
CA SER A 98 18.70 -8.89 12.37
C SER A 98 17.39 -8.23 12.76
N ARG A 99 16.54 -7.88 11.77
CA ARG A 99 15.35 -7.03 11.95
C ARG A 99 15.68 -5.63 12.49
N TRP A 100 16.94 -5.21 12.43
CA TRP A 100 17.35 -3.86 12.82
C TRP A 100 16.70 -2.82 11.92
N CYS A 101 16.08 -1.80 12.50
CA CYS A 101 15.36 -0.75 11.77
C CYS A 101 15.88 0.63 12.15
N GLU A 102 16.21 1.45 11.16
CA GLU A 102 16.56 2.86 11.33
C GLU A 102 15.60 3.73 10.51
N ALA A 103 15.23 4.87 11.07
CA ALA A 103 14.43 5.89 10.39
C ALA A 103 15.26 7.17 10.29
N LEU A 104 15.54 7.59 9.06
CA LEU A 104 16.39 8.73 8.74
C LEU A 104 15.53 9.85 8.15
N PRO A 105 15.46 11.04 8.78
CA PRO A 105 14.56 12.10 8.34
C PRO A 105 15.11 12.83 7.12
N MET A 106 14.22 13.18 6.20
CA MET A 106 14.50 13.84 4.91
C MET A 106 13.51 14.98 4.62
N SER A 107 13.98 16.01 3.93
CA SER A 107 13.19 17.14 3.45
C SER A 107 12.44 16.85 2.15
N ASP A 108 12.96 15.94 1.33
CA ASP A 108 12.42 15.59 0.02
C ASP A 108 12.61 14.09 -0.28
N ILE A 109 11.95 13.62 -1.34
CA ILE A 109 11.99 12.23 -1.82
C ILE A 109 12.84 12.08 -3.08
N THR A 110 13.71 13.04 -3.39
CA THR A 110 14.55 12.97 -4.58
C THR A 110 15.51 11.79 -4.47
N ALA A 111 15.88 11.22 -5.62
CA ALA A 111 16.83 10.13 -5.67
C ALA A 111 18.19 10.51 -5.04
N HIS A 112 18.63 11.76 -5.23
CA HIS A 112 19.87 12.27 -4.66
C HIS A 112 19.82 12.34 -3.13
N SER A 113 18.80 12.98 -2.56
CA SER A 113 18.64 13.08 -1.09
C SER A 113 18.47 11.71 -0.45
N THR A 114 17.72 10.81 -1.09
CA THR A 114 17.54 9.42 -0.64
C THR A 114 18.86 8.66 -0.62
N ALA A 115 19.62 8.68 -1.73
CA ALA A 115 20.90 7.99 -1.82
C ALA A 115 21.93 8.54 -0.83
N LYS A 116 22.02 9.86 -0.70
CA LYS A 116 22.91 10.53 0.26
C LYS A 116 22.56 10.15 1.71
N THR A 117 21.27 10.17 2.06
CA THR A 117 20.79 9.81 3.39
C THR A 117 21.02 8.32 3.68
N PHE A 118 20.78 7.44 2.71
CA PHE A 118 21.04 6.01 2.84
C PHE A 118 22.53 5.72 3.09
N VAL A 119 23.42 6.28 2.25
CA VAL A 119 24.85 6.02 2.37
C VAL A 119 25.41 6.58 3.68
N SER A 120 25.07 7.82 4.04
CA SER A 120 25.57 8.47 5.25
C SER A 120 24.94 7.96 6.55
N GLY A 121 23.65 7.63 6.52
CA GLY A 121 22.88 7.25 7.71
C GLY A 121 22.87 5.76 8.00
N TRP A 122 23.05 4.91 6.96
CA TRP A 122 23.01 3.46 7.08
C TRP A 122 24.31 2.77 6.65
N VAL A 123 24.82 3.05 5.44
CA VAL A 123 26.00 2.33 4.92
C VAL A 123 27.24 2.64 5.74
N PHE A 124 27.65 3.90 5.93
CA PHE A 124 28.87 4.17 6.70
C PHE A 124 28.80 3.71 8.17
N PRO A 125 27.69 3.91 8.91
CA PRO A 125 27.61 3.47 10.30
C PRO A 125 27.60 1.95 10.49
N PHE A 126 27.06 1.18 9.54
CA PHE A 126 26.82 -0.25 9.73
C PHE A 126 27.60 -1.17 8.78
N TRP A 127 28.05 -0.66 7.62
CA TRP A 127 28.78 -1.40 6.57
C TRP A 127 30.24 -0.94 6.41
N GLY A 128 30.69 0.05 7.19
CA GLY A 128 32.11 0.45 7.25
C GLY A 128 33.03 -0.69 7.74
N PRO A 129 34.37 -0.59 7.51
CA PRO A 129 35.26 -1.74 7.54
C PRO A 129 35.27 -2.47 8.90
N CYS A 130 34.61 -3.63 8.93
CA CYS A 130 34.66 -4.77 9.85
C CYS A 130 34.85 -4.60 11.38
N PHE A 131 34.95 -3.39 11.96
CA PHE A 131 35.54 -3.25 13.30
C PHE A 131 34.60 -2.92 14.47
N ASN A 132 33.27 -2.96 14.31
CA ASN A 132 32.39 -2.77 15.48
C ASN A 132 31.27 -3.81 15.53
N TYR A 133 31.67 -5.04 15.82
CA TYR A 133 30.84 -6.04 16.49
C TYR A 133 30.47 -5.48 17.88
N TYR A 134 29.20 -5.57 18.29
CA TYR A 134 28.63 -5.06 19.56
C TYR A 134 28.14 -3.60 19.59
N ARG A 135 26.98 -3.36 18.95
CA ARG A 135 26.01 -2.42 19.54
C ARG A 135 24.59 -2.98 19.42
N GLN A 136 24.27 -3.96 20.27
CA GLN A 136 22.89 -4.39 20.46
C GLN A 136 22.21 -3.42 21.43
N ARG A 137 21.35 -2.55 20.93
CA ARG A 137 20.30 -1.91 21.74
C ARG A 137 19.00 -1.94 20.94
N ALA A 138 18.02 -2.64 21.46
CA ALA A 138 16.67 -2.66 20.92
C ALA A 138 16.06 -1.25 21.01
N ALA A 139 15.80 -0.63 19.86
CA ALA A 139 14.81 0.40 19.61
C ALA A 139 14.88 0.80 18.13
N ILE A 140 13.75 1.20 17.54
CA ILE A 140 13.78 2.06 16.37
C ILE A 140 14.53 3.32 16.79
N ARG A 141 15.76 3.52 16.30
CA ARG A 141 16.50 4.73 16.58
C ARG A 141 15.96 5.82 15.66
N VAL A 142 14.88 6.46 16.08
CA VAL A 142 14.58 7.79 15.57
C VAL A 142 15.69 8.68 16.11
N ARG A 143 16.63 9.10 15.25
CA ARG A 143 17.61 10.10 15.69
C ARG A 143 16.81 11.34 16.09
N PRO A 144 16.90 11.80 17.34
CA PRO A 144 16.21 13.02 17.74
C PRO A 144 16.74 14.13 16.85
N VAL A 145 15.82 14.77 16.14
CA VAL A 145 16.09 16.03 15.47
C VAL A 145 16.41 17.03 16.60
N GLN A 146 17.55 17.72 16.47
CA GLN A 146 18.09 18.51 17.58
C GLN A 146 17.27 19.81 17.63
N PRO A 147 16.56 20.12 18.73
CA PRO A 147 15.74 21.32 18.79
C PRO A 147 16.58 22.54 18.40
N THR A 148 16.11 23.26 17.39
CA THR A 148 16.71 24.53 16.97
C THR A 148 16.39 25.60 18.01
N ASP A 149 17.26 26.58 18.18
CA ASP A 149 17.11 27.68 19.17
C ASP A 149 15.81 28.50 19.00
N GLU A 150 15.04 28.28 17.94
CA GLU A 150 13.70 28.83 17.72
C GLU A 150 12.61 28.18 18.61
N ASP A 151 12.84 26.98 19.16
CA ASP A 151 11.85 26.26 19.99
C ASP A 151 11.94 26.58 21.50
N LEU A 152 12.84 27.48 21.90
CA LEU A 152 13.06 27.87 23.31
C LEU A 152 12.79 29.36 23.59
N GLY A 153 12.14 30.09 22.68
CA GLY A 153 11.86 31.52 22.81
C GLY A 153 10.38 31.87 22.71
N GLU A 154 9.81 32.26 23.85
CA GLU A 154 8.52 32.92 24.14
C GLU A 154 7.19 32.17 23.90
#